data_AF-W1XW83-F1
#
_entry.id   AF-W1XW83-F1
#
_cell.length_a   1.000
_cell.length_b   1.000
_cell.length_c   1.000
_cell.angle_alpha   90.00
_cell.angle_beta   90.00
_cell.angle_gamma   90.00
#
_symmetry.space_group_name_H-M   'P 1'
#
loop_
_entity.id
_entity.type
_entity.pdbx_description
1 polymer ?
#
loop_
_entity_poly.entity_id
_entity_poly.type
_entity_poly.pdbx_seq_one_letter_code
_entity_poly.pdbx_strand_id
1 'polypeptide(L)' 'VPVKDCVITNDNRITAALPTIKYILEQGGRAILFSHLGRVKEEADKAGKSLAPVAADLAAKLGQEVTFLSGVTRGA' A
#
# COMPACT_ATOMS: atom_id res chain seq x y z
N VAL A 1 3.04 -7.25 2.01
CA VAL A 1 3.26 -8.17 0.85
C VAL A 1 4.75 -8.44 0.71
N PRO A 2 5.18 -9.56 0.11
CA PRO A 2 6.59 -9.75 -0.24
C PRO A 2 7.00 -8.77 -1.35
N VAL A 3 8.12 -8.06 -1.14
CA VAL A 3 8.71 -7.11 -2.08
C VAL A 3 10.18 -7.45 -2.26
N LYS A 4 10.65 -7.46 -3.51
CA LYS A 4 12.05 -7.66 -3.87
C LYS A 4 12.42 -6.61 -4.90
N ASP A 5 13.49 -5.85 -4.66
CA ASP A 5 13.97 -4.79 -5.57
C ASP A 5 12.85 -3.80 -5.97
N CYS A 6 12.02 -3.40 -4.99
CA CYS A 6 10.82 -2.57 -5.16
C CYS A 6 9.68 -3.16 -6.01
N VAL A 7 9.78 -4.43 -6.39
CA VAL A 7 8.75 -5.17 -7.14
C VAL A 7 7.98 -6.09 -6.19
N ILE A 8 6.65 -6.03 -6.25
CA ILE A 8 5.77 -6.95 -5.50
C ILE A 8 5.83 -8.32 -6.18
N THR A 9 6.20 -9.35 -5.42
CA THR A 9 6.28 -10.73 -5.96
C THR A 9 5.03 -11.55 -5.67
N ASN A 10 4.16 -11.08 -4.77
CA ASN A 10 2.85 -11.67 -4.48
C ASN A 10 1.89 -10.60 -3.96
N ASP A 11 0.80 -10.39 -4.69
CA ASP A 11 -0.21 -9.35 -4.50
C ASP A 11 -1.50 -9.87 -3.83
N ASN A 12 -1.55 -11.14 -3.40
CA ASN A 12 -2.77 -11.76 -2.87
C ASN A 12 -3.42 -10.94 -1.73
N ARG A 13 -2.59 -10.30 -0.88
CA ARG A 13 -3.11 -9.46 0.21
C ARG A 13 -3.70 -8.14 -0.29
N ILE A 14 -3.23 -7.60 -1.40
CA ILE A 14 -3.79 -6.40 -2.02
C ILE A 14 -5.13 -6.77 -2.65
N THR A 15 -5.16 -7.84 -3.44
CA THR A 15 -6.39 -8.37 -4.06
C THR A 15 -7.45 -8.71 -3.03
N ALA A 16 -7.09 -9.32 -1.90
CA ALA A 16 -8.01 -9.65 -0.82
C ALA A 16 -8.63 -8.42 -0.14
N ALA A 17 -7.97 -7.25 -0.17
CA ALA A 17 -8.49 -6.02 0.42
C ALA A 17 -9.43 -5.23 -0.52
N LEU A 18 -9.42 -5.54 -1.83
CA LEU A 18 -10.22 -4.81 -2.83
C LEU A 18 -11.72 -4.77 -2.52
N PRO A 19 -12.39 -5.85 -2.07
CA PRO A 19 -13.83 -5.82 -1.81
C PRO A 19 -14.21 -4.77 -0.76
N THR A 20 -13.44 -4.66 0.32
CA THR A 20 -13.67 -3.67 1.39
C THR A 20 -13.47 -2.25 0.89
N ILE A 21 -12.41 -2.02 0.11
CA ILE A 21 -12.09 -0.69 -0.43
C ILE A 21 -13.19 -0.26 -1.41
N LYS A 22 -13.58 -1.15 -2.35
CA LYS A 22 -14.65 -0.88 -3.32
C LYS A 22 -15.97 -0.57 -2.63
N TYR A 23 -16.34 -1.35 -1.62
CA TYR A 23 -17.54 -1.12 -0.85
C TYR A 23 -17.58 0.29 -0.24
N ILE A 24 -16.50 0.73 0.41
CA ILE A 24 -16.44 2.08 1.01
C ILE A 24 -16.64 3.17 -0.05
N LEU A 25 -16.01 3.02 -1.21
CA LEU A 25 -16.09 3.99 -2.30
C LEU A 25 -17.48 4.01 -2.97
N GLU A 26 -18.09 2.84 -3.19
CA GLU A 26 -19.43 2.70 -3.74
C GLU A 26 -20.51 3.33 -2.84
N GLN A 27 -20.28 3.35 -1.52
CA GLN A 27 -21.15 4.06 -0.57
C GLN A 27 -20.86 5.57 -0.46
N GLY A 28 -19.99 6.12 -1.32
CA GLY A 28 -19.61 7.53 -1.29
C GLY A 28 -18.63 7.92 -0.18
N GLY A 29 -18.03 6.92 0.50
CA GLY A 29 -17.01 7.13 1.51
C GLY A 29 -15.64 7.49 0.93
N ARG A 30 -14.73 7.91 1.80
CA ARG A 30 -13.32 8.16 1.46
C ARG A 30 -12.44 7.17 2.22
N ALA A 31 -11.72 6.32 1.51
CA ALA A 31 -10.84 5.32 2.11
C ALA A 31 -9.44 5.90 2.36
N ILE A 32 -9.00 5.93 3.61
CA ILE A 32 -7.61 6.20 4.00
C ILE A 32 -7.02 4.89 4.54
N LEU A 33 -6.01 4.37 3.86
CA LEU A 33 -5.46 3.05 4.13
C LEU A 33 -4.16 3.13 4.92
N PHE A 34 -4.09 2.32 5.97
CA PHE A 34 -2.88 2.14 6.78
C PHE A 34 -2.40 0.70 6.63
N SER A 35 -1.09 0.53 6.51
CA SER A 35 -0.47 -0.80 6.45
C SER A 35 0.94 -0.75 7.01
N HIS A 36 1.50 -1.93 7.25
CA HIS A 36 2.90 -2.11 7.59
C HIS A 36 3.61 -2.85 6.46
N LEU A 37 4.91 -2.59 6.29
CA LEU A 37 5.76 -3.37 5.39
C LEU A 37 7.01 -3.85 6.13
N GLY A 38 7.10 -5.17 6.30
CA GLY A 38 8.18 -5.78 7.07
C GLY A 38 8.23 -5.26 8.50
N ARG A 39 9.44 -5.16 9.05
CA ARG A 39 9.71 -4.66 10.39
C ARG A 39 10.77 -3.58 10.30
N VAL A 40 10.46 -2.36 10.75
CA VAL A 40 11.39 -1.23 10.83
C VAL A 40 11.76 -1.05 12.30
N LYS A 41 13.02 -1.24 12.66
CA LYS A 41 13.54 -0.99 14.01
C LYS A 41 14.43 0.25 14.04
N GLU A 42 15.19 0.47 12.99
CA GLU A 42 16.16 1.57 12.88
C GLU A 42 16.00 2.30 11.54
N GLU A 43 16.62 3.48 11.38
CA GLU A 43 16.47 4.27 10.14
C GLU A 43 16.95 3.53 8.89
N ALA A 44 18.02 2.73 9.01
CA ALA A 44 18.53 1.92 7.91
C ALA A 44 17.51 0.89 7.38
N ASP A 45 16.57 0.44 8.23
CA ASP A 45 15.53 -0.50 7.83
C ASP A 45 14.50 0.11 6.87
N LYS A 46 14.41 1.44 6.77
CA LYS A 46 13.44 2.11 5.88
C LYS A 46 13.75 1.88 4.42
N ALA A 47 15.03 1.69 4.08
CA ALA A 47 15.45 1.38 2.72
C ALA A 47 14.75 0.10 2.23
N GLY A 48 13.97 0.22 1.16
CA GLY A 48 13.20 -0.89 0.58
C GLY A 48 11.93 -1.29 1.33
N LYS A 49 11.55 -0.60 2.42
CA LYS A 49 10.29 -0.85 3.16
C LYS A 49 9.21 0.22 2.94
N SER A 50 9.30 0.96 1.84
CA SER A 50 8.25 1.88 1.39
C SER A 50 7.02 1.13 0.87
N LEU A 51 5.82 1.67 1.17
CA LEU A 51 4.55 1.20 0.61
C LEU A 51 4.23 1.81 -0.77
N ALA A 52 5.09 2.68 -1.31
CA ALA A 52 4.93 3.23 -2.66
C ALA A 52 4.60 2.19 -3.75
N PRO A 53 5.29 1.03 -3.86
CA PRO A 53 4.93 0.01 -4.85
C PRO A 53 3.54 -0.60 -4.60
N VAL A 54 3.10 -0.67 -3.34
CA VAL A 54 1.75 -1.16 -2.98
C VAL A 54 0.68 -0.17 -3.43
N ALA A 55 0.93 1.14 -3.28
CA ALA A 55 0.01 2.16 -3.77
C ALA A 55 -0.14 2.12 -5.30
N ALA A 56 0.96 1.93 -6.02
CA ALA A 56 0.94 1.81 -7.48
C ALA A 56 0.16 0.58 -7.96
N ASP A 57 0.40 -0.59 -7.35
CA ASP A 57 -0.33 -1.82 -7.68
C ASP A 57 -1.83 -1.72 -7.35
N LEU A 58 -2.16 -1.10 -6.20
CA LEU A 58 -3.55 -0.86 -5.81
C LEU A 58 -4.28 0.08 -6.79
N ALA A 59 -3.62 1.15 -7.25
CA ALA A 59 -4.17 2.06 -8.25
C ALA A 59 -4.51 1.32 -9.55
N ALA A 60 -3.57 0.49 -10.05
CA ALA A 60 -3.78 -0.31 -11.25
C ALA A 60 -4.97 -1.27 -11.12
N LYS A 61 -5.13 -1.91 -9.96
CA LYS A 61 -6.24 -2.86 -9.70
C LYS A 61 -7.60 -2.19 -9.51
N LEU A 62 -7.61 -0.98 -8.96
CA LEU A 62 -8.84 -0.21 -8.78
C LEU A 62 -9.25 0.55 -10.04
N GLY A 63 -8.32 0.79 -10.97
CA GLY A 63 -8.56 1.63 -12.15
C GLY A 63 -8.79 3.10 -11.79
N GLN A 64 -8.27 3.54 -10.63
CA GLN A 64 -8.41 4.90 -10.12
C GLN A 64 -7.09 5.36 -9.49
N GLU A 65 -6.91 6.65 -9.36
CA GLU A 65 -5.75 7.22 -8.69
C GLU A 65 -5.74 6.85 -7.19
N VAL A 66 -4.56 6.44 -6.69
CA VAL A 66 -4.31 6.24 -5.26
C VAL A 66 -3.14 7.13 -4.86
N THR A 67 -3.42 8.16 -4.06
CA THR A 67 -2.39 9.09 -3.59
C THR A 67 -1.56 8.44 -2.49
N PHE A 68 -0.26 8.31 -2.70
CA PHE A 68 0.70 7.89 -1.68
C PHE A 68 1.28 9.11 -0.96
N LEU A 69 1.13 9.16 0.37
CA LEU A 69 1.70 10.23 1.19
C LEU A 69 3.04 9.76 1.79
N SER A 70 4.15 10.24 1.24
CA SER A 70 5.50 9.99 1.75
C SER A 70 5.84 10.95 2.91
N GLY A 71 6.56 10.47 3.92
CA GLY A 71 7.11 11.28 5.02
C GLY A 71 6.11 11.62 6.13
N VAL A 72 4.85 11.21 6.01
CA VAL A 72 3.80 11.49 7.03
C VAL A 72 3.71 10.41 8.11
N THR A 73 4.36 9.27 7.92
CA THR A 73 4.40 8.20 8.93
C THR A 73 5.83 7.75 9.20
N ARG A 74 6.07 7.15 10.37
CA ARG A 74 7.43 6.69 10.76
C ARG A 74 8.07 5.67 9.80
N GLY A 75 7.32 5.10 8.85
CA GLY A 75 7.76 4.01 7.97
C GLY A 75 8.08 4.39 6.52
N ALA A 76 7.77 5.60 6.08
CA ALA A 76 8.08 6.13 4.75
C ALA A 76 7.81 7.63 4.70
#